data_AF-A0A0F9AQ48-F1
#
_entry.id   AF-A0A0F9AQ48-F1
#
_cell.length_a   1.000
_cell.length_b   1.000
_cell.length_c   1.000
_cell.angle_alpha   90.00
_cell.angle_beta   90.00
_cell.angle_gamma   90.00
#
_symmetry.space_group_name_H-M   'P 1'
#
loop_
_entity.id
_entity.type
_entity.pdbx_description
1 polymer ?
#
loop_
_entity_poly.entity_id
_entity_poly.type
_entity_poly.pdbx_seq_one_letter_code
_entity_poly.pdbx_strand_id
1 'polypeptide(L)'
;EIVADVSALITLHRLGLLNTLGSHFSKVYVPQAYKAFWIEEHARIPHHQPRQILSRQAIVDAVSGGKIAESSEPGDTPRIDEYENEGSDVFPISRILQVSEWMAKQGALPDAVLATVQAKQNQPALVSDEEVDTALQGGAVIADAFTLRTVFEYGLLDYLCAALHVSITRTELAQVKSELENQRFCDEAGEWHRELVESLESIPNVEFVPLNDEEDDDDHREVHYGLGATLLAIERNLPLLADDRHCQQASLNVGAHQPTQAFGSDILIDALATGTAVTQDQHADYLLRLIRWRYKFLFPSSDALLAMASRFKQGLPGRHLREVAVYMQDCLRDIGLYGGLEQVDPPTPMALKAFTEWINIVADFVVQIWWDDRFCEDEAAELTRWAVR
;
A
#
# COMPACT_ATOMS: atom_id res chain seq x y z
N GLU A 1 -19.50 6.85 -23.96
CA GLU A 1 -19.03 5.50 -23.57
C GLU A 1 -17.54 5.56 -23.32
N ILE A 2 -17.02 4.72 -22.43
CA ILE A 2 -15.59 4.64 -22.08
C ILE A 2 -15.18 3.20 -21.80
N VAL A 3 -13.87 2.95 -21.82
CA VAL A 3 -13.26 1.76 -21.21
C VAL A 3 -12.53 2.18 -19.94
N ALA A 4 -12.72 1.48 -18.83
CA ALA A 4 -12.11 1.81 -17.56
C ALA A 4 -11.08 0.75 -17.14
N ASP A 5 -9.87 1.21 -16.82
CA ASP A 5 -8.78 0.41 -16.27
C ASP A 5 -8.92 0.22 -14.76
N VAL A 6 -8.35 -0.88 -14.26
CA VAL A 6 -8.38 -1.25 -12.83
C VAL A 6 -7.85 -0.13 -11.93
N SER A 7 -6.82 0.61 -12.35
CA SER A 7 -6.22 1.68 -11.55
C SER A 7 -7.23 2.81 -11.27
N ALA A 8 -7.94 3.28 -12.29
CA ALA A 8 -8.96 4.31 -12.14
C ALA A 8 -10.20 3.80 -11.41
N LEU A 9 -10.60 2.55 -11.64
CA LEU A 9 -11.72 1.94 -10.92
C LEU A 9 -11.45 1.86 -9.41
N ILE A 10 -10.24 1.47 -9.01
CA ILE A 10 -9.81 1.49 -7.60
C ILE A 10 -9.88 2.92 -7.06
N THR A 11 -9.31 3.91 -7.77
CA THR A 11 -9.33 5.31 -7.34
C THR A 11 -10.75 5.81 -7.11
N LEU A 12 -11.64 5.62 -8.09
CA LEU A 12 -13.02 6.06 -8.00
C LEU A 12 -13.79 5.34 -6.89
N HIS A 13 -13.54 4.06 -6.67
CA HIS A 13 -14.13 3.34 -5.53
C HIS A 13 -13.71 3.93 -4.20
N ARG A 14 -12.40 4.19 -4.02
CA ARG A 14 -11.84 4.76 -2.79
C ARG A 14 -12.28 6.20 -2.54
N LEU A 15 -12.69 6.92 -3.59
CA LEU A 15 -13.29 8.26 -3.50
C LEU A 15 -14.83 8.22 -3.36
N GLY A 16 -15.47 7.06 -3.48
CA GLY A 16 -16.93 6.93 -3.45
C GLY A 16 -17.62 7.47 -4.71
N LEU A 17 -16.92 7.46 -5.86
CA LEU A 17 -17.36 8.04 -7.13
C LEU A 17 -17.82 7.02 -8.18
N LEU A 18 -17.80 5.71 -7.90
CA LEU A 18 -18.24 4.70 -8.88
C LEU A 18 -19.69 4.89 -9.36
N ASN A 19 -20.62 5.19 -8.45
CA ASN A 19 -22.01 5.44 -8.86
C ASN A 19 -22.14 6.71 -9.73
N THR A 20 -21.31 7.72 -9.44
CA THR A 20 -21.24 8.95 -10.23
C THR A 20 -20.68 8.67 -11.63
N LEU A 21 -19.69 7.76 -11.75
CA LEU A 21 -19.17 7.27 -13.02
C LEU A 21 -20.29 6.67 -13.88
N GLY A 22 -21.11 5.78 -13.29
CA GLY A 22 -22.25 5.16 -13.95
C GLY A 22 -23.32 6.17 -14.40
N SER A 23 -23.50 7.26 -13.65
CA SER A 23 -24.45 8.32 -14.03
C SER A 23 -23.91 9.26 -15.11
N HIS A 24 -22.58 9.43 -15.18
CA HIS A 24 -21.93 10.35 -16.10
C HIS A 24 -21.77 9.77 -17.51
N PHE A 25 -21.40 8.49 -17.62
CA PHE A 25 -21.22 7.83 -18.90
C PHE A 25 -22.45 7.01 -19.28
N SER A 26 -22.82 7.01 -20.56
CA SER A 26 -23.90 6.14 -21.05
C SER A 26 -23.59 4.66 -20.88
N LYS A 27 -22.30 4.30 -20.94
CA LYS A 27 -21.79 2.93 -20.82
C LYS A 27 -20.32 2.92 -20.43
N VAL A 28 -19.95 2.00 -19.55
CA VAL A 28 -18.58 1.79 -19.05
C VAL A 28 -18.20 0.34 -19.31
N TYR A 29 -17.18 0.11 -20.13
CA TYR A 29 -16.67 -1.23 -20.39
C TYR A 29 -15.49 -1.53 -19.47
N VAL A 30 -15.49 -2.73 -18.89
CA VAL A 30 -14.43 -3.21 -18.00
C VAL A 30 -13.96 -4.58 -18.50
N PRO A 31 -12.66 -4.83 -18.66
CA PRO A 31 -12.15 -6.16 -19.00
C PRO A 31 -12.64 -7.23 -18.02
N GLN A 32 -13.22 -8.31 -18.54
CA GLN A 32 -13.68 -9.45 -17.72
C GLN A 32 -12.51 -10.14 -17.00
N ALA A 33 -11.30 -10.06 -17.59
CA ALA A 33 -10.07 -10.56 -16.98
C ALA A 33 -9.81 -9.98 -15.57
N TYR A 34 -10.30 -8.78 -15.25
CA TYR A 34 -10.16 -8.22 -13.90
C TYR A 34 -10.93 -9.02 -12.85
N LYS A 35 -12.09 -9.59 -13.19
CA LYS A 35 -12.81 -10.49 -12.27
C LYS A 35 -12.00 -11.73 -11.95
N ALA A 36 -11.40 -12.35 -12.97
CA ALA A 36 -10.53 -13.50 -12.78
C ALA A 36 -9.32 -13.13 -11.93
N PHE A 37 -8.65 -12.02 -12.26
CA PHE A 37 -7.53 -11.49 -11.48
C PHE A 37 -7.89 -11.29 -10.00
N TRP A 38 -9.03 -10.67 -9.68
CA TRP A 38 -9.41 -10.44 -8.29
C TRP A 38 -9.73 -11.73 -7.54
N ILE A 39 -10.35 -12.72 -8.20
CA ILE A 39 -10.60 -14.04 -7.61
C ILE A 39 -9.27 -14.79 -7.38
N GLU A 40 -8.37 -14.75 -8.37
CA GLU A 40 -7.05 -15.37 -8.28
C GLU A 40 -6.15 -14.70 -7.24
N GLU A 41 -6.11 -13.37 -7.19
CA GLU A 41 -5.40 -12.62 -6.14
C GLU A 41 -5.96 -12.96 -4.77
N HIS A 42 -7.27 -13.01 -4.60
CA HIS A 42 -7.85 -13.40 -3.32
C HIS A 42 -7.46 -14.83 -2.90
N ALA A 43 -7.27 -15.73 -3.87
CA ALA A 43 -6.76 -17.08 -3.62
C ALA A 43 -5.23 -17.12 -3.40
N ARG A 44 -4.49 -16.15 -3.95
CA ARG A 44 -3.02 -16.03 -3.85
C ARG A 44 -2.55 -15.22 -2.65
N ILE A 45 -3.35 -14.30 -2.13
CA ILE A 45 -3.19 -13.76 -0.77
C ILE A 45 -3.17 -15.02 0.08
N PRO A 46 -2.00 -15.44 0.56
CA PRO A 46 -1.91 -16.74 1.19
C PRO A 46 -2.93 -16.68 2.31
N HIS A 47 -3.83 -17.67 2.37
CA HIS A 47 -4.53 -17.93 3.61
C HIS A 47 -3.42 -18.34 4.59
N HIS A 48 -2.69 -17.35 5.11
CA HIS A 48 -1.67 -17.53 6.12
C HIS A 48 -2.42 -18.27 7.20
N GLN A 49 -2.01 -19.52 7.40
CA GLN A 49 -2.69 -20.41 8.32
C GLN A 49 -2.95 -19.58 9.58
N PRO A 50 -4.19 -19.43 10.06
CA PRO A 50 -4.50 -18.49 11.16
C PRO A 50 -3.54 -18.62 12.35
N ARG A 51 -3.00 -19.83 12.54
CA ARG A 51 -1.88 -20.14 13.44
C ARG A 51 -0.64 -19.27 13.26
N GLN A 52 -0.16 -19.02 12.04
CA GLN A 52 0.99 -18.16 11.78
C GLN A 52 0.73 -16.71 12.21
N ILE A 53 -0.45 -16.17 11.90
CA ILE A 53 -0.84 -14.81 12.34
C ILE A 53 -0.88 -14.76 13.87
N LEU A 54 -1.52 -15.74 14.50
CA LEU A 54 -1.58 -15.86 15.96
C LEU A 54 -0.18 -15.96 16.57
N SER A 55 0.73 -16.75 15.98
CA SER A 55 2.09 -16.92 16.48
C SER A 55 2.91 -15.62 16.42
N ARG A 56 2.83 -14.89 15.30
CA ARG A 56 3.49 -13.58 15.15
C ARG A 56 2.90 -12.55 16.11
N GLN A 57 1.57 -12.50 16.22
CA GLN A 57 0.88 -11.58 17.14
C GLN A 57 1.28 -11.87 18.59
N ALA A 58 1.35 -13.15 18.98
CA ALA A 58 1.79 -13.56 20.32
C ALA A 58 3.24 -13.13 20.62
N ILE A 59 4.14 -13.19 19.64
CA ILE A 59 5.52 -12.68 19.80
C ILE A 59 5.50 -11.17 20.02
N VAL A 60 4.77 -10.40 19.19
CA VAL A 60 4.66 -8.94 19.34
C VAL A 60 4.04 -8.55 20.68
N ASP A 61 3.01 -9.27 21.12
CA ASP A 61 2.34 -9.04 22.40
C ASP A 61 3.27 -9.38 23.58
N ALA A 62 4.03 -10.47 23.49
CA ALA A 62 5.01 -10.86 24.49
C ALA A 62 6.14 -9.83 24.62
N VAL A 63 6.62 -9.27 23.51
CA VAL A 63 7.61 -8.18 23.54
C VAL A 63 7.01 -6.90 24.12
N SER A 64 5.82 -6.50 23.63
CA SER A 64 5.16 -5.27 24.09
C SER A 64 4.77 -5.33 25.57
N GLY A 65 4.46 -6.53 26.08
CA GLY A 65 4.19 -6.80 27.49
C GLY A 65 5.44 -7.02 28.34
N GLY A 66 6.65 -6.95 27.77
CA GLY A 66 7.91 -7.12 28.49
C GLY A 66 8.25 -8.56 28.90
N LYS A 67 7.54 -9.57 28.37
CA LYS A 67 7.87 -10.99 28.57
C LYS A 67 9.08 -11.43 27.74
N ILE A 68 9.25 -10.83 26.56
CA ILE A 68 10.43 -11.01 25.70
C ILE A 68 11.13 -9.66 25.57
N ALA A 69 12.44 -9.63 25.85
CA ALA A 69 13.24 -8.43 25.71
C ALA A 69 13.70 -8.21 24.25
N GLU A 70 13.83 -6.96 23.85
CA GLU A 70 14.44 -6.59 22.57
C GLU A 70 15.96 -6.45 22.75
N SER A 71 16.76 -7.18 21.96
CA SER A 71 18.23 -7.09 21.95
C SER A 71 18.75 -6.42 20.67
N SER A 72 19.81 -5.62 20.80
CA SER A 72 20.48 -5.00 19.64
C SER A 72 21.35 -5.99 18.85
N GLU A 73 21.97 -6.96 19.52
CA GLU A 73 22.87 -7.95 18.90
C GLU A 73 22.82 -9.28 19.66
N PRO A 74 23.21 -10.42 19.04
CA PRO A 74 23.19 -11.73 19.69
C PRO A 74 24.16 -11.84 20.89
N GLY A 75 25.28 -11.12 20.87
CA GLY A 75 26.32 -11.22 21.91
C GLY A 75 26.80 -12.67 22.15
N ASP A 76 27.36 -12.93 23.33
CA ASP A 76 27.69 -14.28 23.81
C ASP A 76 26.48 -14.96 24.49
N THR A 77 25.26 -14.50 24.21
CA THR A 77 24.05 -15.02 24.86
C THR A 77 23.72 -16.38 24.27
N PRO A 78 23.45 -17.40 25.10
CA PRO A 78 22.96 -18.70 24.62
C PRO A 78 21.77 -18.57 23.68
N ARG A 79 21.75 -19.33 22.59
CA ARG A 79 20.68 -19.28 21.59
C ARG A 79 19.79 -20.50 21.70
N ILE A 80 18.49 -20.27 21.57
CA ILE A 80 17.52 -21.31 21.25
C ILE A 80 17.25 -21.21 19.76
N ASP A 81 17.60 -22.25 19.01
CA ASP A 81 17.38 -22.28 17.56
C ASP A 81 16.95 -23.67 17.13
N GLU A 82 15.75 -23.74 16.56
CA GLU A 82 15.19 -25.00 16.07
C GLU A 82 15.60 -25.33 14.64
N TYR A 83 16.14 -24.37 13.88
CA TYR A 83 16.36 -24.49 12.44
C TYR A 83 17.84 -24.41 12.03
N GLU A 84 18.71 -23.97 12.93
CA GLU A 84 20.16 -24.02 12.73
C GLU A 84 20.62 -25.45 12.48
N ASN A 85 21.53 -25.74 11.54
CA ASN A 85 21.98 -27.12 11.32
C ASN A 85 23.37 -27.39 11.90
N GLU A 86 24.13 -26.34 12.16
CA GLU A 86 25.51 -26.42 12.63
C GLU A 86 25.63 -25.74 13.99
N GLY A 87 26.38 -26.35 14.91
CA GLY A 87 26.69 -25.70 16.18
C GLY A 87 27.47 -24.39 15.96
N SER A 88 27.47 -23.52 16.97
CA SER A 88 28.29 -22.31 16.96
C SER A 88 29.48 -22.49 17.90
N ASP A 89 30.69 -22.14 17.40
CA ASP A 89 31.90 -22.08 18.22
C ASP A 89 31.89 -20.88 19.20
N VAL A 90 30.97 -19.93 19.00
CA VAL A 90 30.92 -18.68 19.76
C VAL A 90 29.96 -18.78 20.95
N PHE A 91 28.82 -19.44 20.76
CA PHE A 91 27.79 -19.56 21.78
C PHE A 91 27.05 -20.90 21.67
N PRO A 92 26.60 -21.49 22.79
CA PRO A 92 25.84 -22.74 22.76
C PRO A 92 24.47 -22.54 22.11
N ILE A 93 24.09 -23.45 21.22
CA ILE A 93 22.79 -23.48 20.55
C ILE A 93 21.99 -24.68 21.07
N SER A 94 20.91 -24.40 21.79
CA SER A 94 20.01 -25.42 22.34
C SER A 94 18.76 -25.57 21.49
N ARG A 95 18.31 -26.81 21.26
CA ARG A 95 17.02 -27.08 20.60
C ARG A 95 15.83 -26.88 21.53
N ILE A 96 14.64 -26.69 20.97
CA ILE A 96 13.40 -26.57 21.76
C ILE A 96 13.19 -27.77 22.67
N LEU A 97 13.49 -28.99 22.19
CA LEU A 97 13.37 -30.20 23.00
C LEU A 97 14.32 -30.18 24.21
N GLN A 98 15.59 -29.83 24.00
CA GLN A 98 16.59 -29.78 25.07
C GLN A 98 16.23 -28.75 26.14
N VAL A 99 15.77 -27.56 25.71
CA VAL A 99 15.27 -26.52 26.63
C VAL A 99 14.03 -27.01 27.38
N SER A 100 13.14 -27.74 26.72
CA SER A 100 11.93 -28.30 27.35
C SER A 100 12.26 -29.34 28.41
N GLU A 101 13.21 -30.23 28.13
CA GLU A 101 13.69 -31.24 29.09
C GLU A 101 14.39 -30.58 30.28
N TRP A 102 15.21 -29.55 30.02
CA TRP A 102 15.80 -28.73 31.07
C TRP A 102 14.73 -28.09 31.97
N MET A 103 13.74 -27.40 31.39
CA MET A 103 12.65 -26.78 32.16
C MET A 103 11.84 -27.81 32.96
N ALA A 104 11.61 -29.00 32.41
CA ALA A 104 10.93 -30.09 33.11
C ALA A 104 11.75 -30.61 34.30
N LYS A 105 13.08 -30.78 34.15
CA LYS A 105 13.99 -31.12 35.25
C LYS A 105 13.95 -30.07 36.38
N GLN A 106 13.74 -28.79 36.04
CA GLN A 106 13.56 -27.70 37.01
C GLN A 106 12.14 -27.60 37.60
N GLY A 107 11.19 -28.44 37.14
CA GLY A 107 9.78 -28.36 37.55
C GLY A 107 9.01 -27.17 36.97
N ALA A 108 9.57 -26.49 35.96
CA ALA A 108 8.96 -25.33 35.29
C ALA A 108 8.06 -25.73 34.11
N LEU A 109 8.15 -26.98 33.64
CA LEU A 109 7.33 -27.50 32.54
C LEU A 109 6.59 -28.79 32.96
N PRO A 110 5.26 -28.88 32.80
CA PRO A 110 4.53 -30.12 33.08
C PRO A 110 4.89 -31.26 32.12
N ASP A 111 4.96 -32.49 32.62
CA ASP A 111 5.29 -33.69 31.83
C ASP A 111 4.38 -33.89 30.61
N ALA A 112 3.11 -33.54 30.71
CA ALA A 112 2.16 -33.63 29.60
C ALA A 112 2.52 -32.69 28.44
N VAL A 113 3.06 -31.51 28.75
CA VAL A 113 3.54 -30.55 27.73
C VAL A 113 4.84 -31.05 27.14
N LEU A 114 5.78 -31.54 27.96
CA LEU A 114 7.04 -32.14 27.49
C LEU A 114 6.78 -33.30 26.52
N ALA A 115 5.85 -34.20 26.85
CA ALA A 115 5.48 -35.32 25.99
C ALA A 115 4.93 -34.85 24.62
N THR A 116 4.23 -33.72 24.58
CA THR A 116 3.73 -33.12 23.33
C THR A 116 4.87 -32.59 22.46
N VAL A 117 5.91 -32.01 23.07
CA VAL A 117 7.11 -31.53 22.37
C VAL A 117 7.90 -32.71 21.81
N GLN A 118 8.15 -33.72 22.65
CA GLN A 118 8.86 -34.95 22.27
C GLN A 118 8.18 -35.67 21.09
N ALA A 119 6.85 -35.68 21.04
CA ALA A 119 6.11 -36.31 19.94
C ALA A 119 6.24 -35.55 18.59
N LYS A 120 6.58 -34.27 18.61
CA LYS A 120 6.69 -33.42 17.41
C LYS A 120 8.14 -33.21 16.95
N GLN A 121 9.10 -33.42 17.84
CA GLN A 121 10.51 -33.12 17.62
C GLN A 121 11.32 -34.35 17.25
N ASN A 122 12.04 -34.27 16.13
CA ASN A 122 12.89 -35.34 15.61
C ASN A 122 14.33 -34.88 15.37
N GLN A 123 14.65 -33.62 15.66
CA GLN A 123 15.98 -33.09 15.40
C GLN A 123 16.99 -33.61 16.44
N PRO A 124 18.21 -33.97 16.02
CA PRO A 124 19.26 -34.32 16.95
C PRO A 124 19.69 -33.08 17.77
N ALA A 125 20.14 -33.34 18.99
CA ALA A 125 20.80 -32.35 19.83
C ALA A 125 22.06 -31.81 19.14
N LEU A 126 22.28 -30.49 19.21
CA LEU A 126 23.50 -29.85 18.70
C LEU A 126 24.62 -29.79 19.74
N VAL A 127 24.26 -29.77 21.02
CA VAL A 127 25.16 -29.69 22.17
C VAL A 127 24.78 -30.76 23.20
N SER A 128 25.69 -31.10 24.10
CA SER A 128 25.44 -32.06 25.18
C SER A 128 24.51 -31.49 26.27
N ASP A 129 23.86 -32.36 27.04
CA ASP A 129 22.99 -31.96 28.17
C ASP A 129 23.72 -31.07 29.20
N GLU A 130 25.02 -31.32 29.45
CA GLU A 130 25.82 -30.54 30.39
C GLU A 130 26.08 -29.11 29.87
N GLU A 131 26.26 -28.96 28.55
CA GLU A 131 26.38 -27.65 27.90
C GLU A 131 25.07 -26.87 27.96
N VAL A 132 23.92 -27.55 27.78
CA VAL A 132 22.59 -26.93 27.95
C VAL A 132 22.38 -26.48 29.39
N ASP A 133 22.68 -27.34 30.37
CA ASP A 133 22.58 -27.00 31.79
C ASP A 133 23.42 -25.76 32.13
N THR A 134 24.66 -25.71 31.63
CA THR A 134 25.58 -24.58 31.85
C THR A 134 25.09 -23.30 31.17
N ALA A 135 24.64 -23.40 29.92
CA ALA A 135 24.15 -22.26 29.15
C ALA A 135 22.91 -21.63 29.78
N LEU A 136 21.95 -22.46 30.19
CA LEU A 136 20.65 -22.00 30.71
C LEU A 136 20.69 -21.58 32.18
N GLN A 137 21.74 -21.92 32.94
CA GLN A 137 21.95 -21.44 34.33
C GLN A 137 22.00 -19.93 34.44
N GLY A 138 22.48 -19.23 33.40
CA GLY A 138 22.49 -17.76 33.35
C GLY A 138 21.10 -17.14 33.22
N GLY A 139 20.08 -17.94 32.91
CA GLY A 139 18.68 -17.52 32.79
C GLY A 139 18.37 -16.68 31.54
N ALA A 140 19.37 -16.12 30.85
CA ALA A 140 19.18 -15.31 29.65
C ALA A 140 19.40 -16.12 28.37
N VAL A 141 18.49 -15.99 27.41
CA VAL A 141 18.57 -16.66 26.11
C VAL A 141 18.12 -15.72 24.99
N ILE A 142 18.62 -15.98 23.78
CA ILE A 142 18.13 -15.34 22.56
C ILE A 142 17.46 -16.37 21.65
N ALA A 143 16.35 -15.99 21.02
CA ALA A 143 15.66 -16.82 20.04
C ALA A 143 15.25 -15.98 18.82
N ASP A 144 15.39 -16.55 17.63
CA ASP A 144 14.89 -15.92 16.40
C ASP A 144 13.37 -16.06 16.27
N ALA A 145 12.80 -15.34 15.28
CA ALA A 145 11.36 -15.33 15.08
C ALA A 145 10.80 -16.71 14.72
N PHE A 146 11.51 -17.51 13.93
CA PHE A 146 11.04 -18.83 13.51
C PHE A 146 10.96 -19.80 14.69
N THR A 147 11.99 -19.82 15.53
CA THR A 147 12.05 -20.64 16.73
C THR A 147 10.96 -20.22 17.72
N LEU A 148 10.76 -18.92 17.93
CA LEU A 148 9.67 -18.42 18.79
C LEU A 148 8.28 -18.81 18.26
N ARG A 149 8.09 -18.88 16.94
CA ARG A 149 6.84 -19.39 16.35
C ARG A 149 6.63 -20.87 16.67
N THR A 150 7.66 -21.70 16.55
CA THR A 150 7.58 -23.12 16.92
C THR A 150 7.32 -23.31 18.41
N VAL A 151 7.98 -22.52 19.26
CA VAL A 151 7.71 -22.45 20.70
C VAL A 151 6.24 -22.12 20.97
N PHE A 152 5.67 -21.13 20.27
CA PHE A 152 4.24 -20.81 20.37
C PHE A 152 3.34 -21.97 19.91
N GLU A 153 3.64 -22.58 18.75
CA GLU A 153 2.85 -23.70 18.20
C GLU A 153 2.85 -24.95 19.09
N TYR A 154 3.86 -25.09 19.95
CA TYR A 154 3.96 -26.14 20.94
C TYR A 154 3.31 -25.78 22.28
N GLY A 155 2.82 -24.54 22.43
CA GLY A 155 2.24 -24.05 23.68
C GLY A 155 3.30 -23.79 24.76
N LEU A 156 4.56 -23.54 24.36
CA LEU A 156 5.69 -23.37 25.27
C LEU A 156 6.00 -21.91 25.60
N LEU A 157 5.45 -20.94 24.86
CA LEU A 157 5.90 -19.54 24.94
C LEU A 157 5.81 -18.95 26.35
N ASP A 158 4.69 -19.17 27.05
CA ASP A 158 4.52 -18.66 28.42
C ASP A 158 5.42 -19.41 29.43
N TYR A 159 5.62 -20.72 29.28
CA TYR A 159 6.52 -21.48 30.13
C TYR A 159 7.97 -21.03 29.95
N LEU A 160 8.38 -20.81 28.70
CA LEU A 160 9.71 -20.34 28.36
C LEU A 160 9.97 -18.95 28.94
N CYS A 161 9.05 -18.00 28.77
CA CYS A 161 9.19 -16.65 29.31
C CYS A 161 9.10 -16.58 30.85
N ALA A 162 8.47 -17.58 31.48
CA ALA A 162 8.42 -17.68 32.94
C ALA A 162 9.71 -18.28 33.53
N ALA A 163 10.35 -19.20 32.81
CA ALA A 163 11.58 -19.87 33.24
C ALA A 163 12.86 -19.08 32.88
N LEU A 164 12.85 -18.33 31.78
CA LEU A 164 14.02 -17.67 31.20
C LEU A 164 13.74 -16.21 30.82
N HIS A 165 14.78 -15.39 30.84
CA HIS A 165 14.83 -14.07 30.24
C HIS A 165 15.08 -14.21 28.73
N VAL A 166 13.99 -14.39 28.00
CA VAL A 166 14.01 -14.54 26.54
C VAL A 166 14.21 -13.19 25.87
N SER A 167 15.07 -13.13 24.87
CA SER A 167 15.27 -11.97 24.01
C SER A 167 15.12 -12.32 22.52
N ILE A 168 14.71 -11.32 21.73
CA ILE A 168 14.66 -11.36 20.26
C ILE A 168 15.46 -10.18 19.71
N THR A 169 16.15 -10.35 18.58
CA THR A 169 16.88 -9.23 17.97
C THR A 169 15.92 -8.19 17.38
N ARG A 170 16.38 -6.93 17.29
CA ARG A 170 15.63 -5.84 16.65
C ARG A 170 15.22 -6.17 15.21
N THR A 171 16.12 -6.77 14.46
CA THR A 171 15.92 -7.12 13.04
C THR A 171 14.80 -8.14 12.89
N GLU A 172 14.86 -9.23 13.69
CA GLU A 172 13.83 -10.28 13.69
C GLU A 172 12.46 -9.73 14.13
N LEU A 173 12.43 -8.91 15.17
CA LEU A 173 11.19 -8.27 15.62
C LEU A 173 10.60 -7.32 14.57
N ALA A 174 11.44 -6.53 13.90
CA ALA A 174 11.02 -5.65 12.81
C ALA A 174 10.44 -6.45 11.63
N GLN A 175 11.05 -7.59 11.29
CA GLN A 175 10.53 -8.50 10.29
C GLN A 175 9.17 -9.08 10.70
N VAL A 176 9.00 -9.57 11.93
CA VAL A 176 7.71 -10.08 12.43
C VAL A 176 6.61 -9.02 12.35
N LYS A 177 6.92 -7.78 12.74
CA LYS A 177 5.98 -6.65 12.64
C LYS A 177 5.63 -6.34 11.18
N SER A 178 6.63 -6.26 10.30
CA SER A 178 6.43 -6.02 8.87
C SER A 178 5.57 -7.12 8.23
N GLU A 179 5.77 -8.39 8.59
CA GLU A 179 4.96 -9.49 8.08
C GLU A 179 3.50 -9.41 8.56
N LEU A 180 3.26 -9.00 9.81
CA LEU A 180 1.90 -8.76 10.33
C LEU A 180 1.23 -7.57 9.65
N GLU A 181 1.95 -6.48 9.43
CA GLU A 181 1.43 -5.30 8.73
C GLU A 181 1.12 -5.62 7.28
N ASN A 182 2.02 -6.33 6.58
CA ASN A 182 1.78 -6.80 5.23
C ASN A 182 0.55 -7.70 5.16
N GLN A 183 0.36 -8.59 6.14
CA GLN A 183 -0.82 -9.43 6.19
C GLN A 183 -2.10 -8.62 6.33
N ARG A 184 -2.15 -7.70 7.30
CA ARG A 184 -3.32 -6.84 7.50
C ARG A 184 -3.62 -6.03 6.24
N PHE A 185 -2.58 -5.52 5.58
CA PHE A 185 -2.72 -4.83 4.31
C PHE A 185 -3.31 -5.73 3.22
N CYS A 186 -2.82 -6.97 3.07
CA CYS A 186 -3.38 -7.91 2.10
C CYS A 186 -4.85 -8.25 2.39
N ASP A 187 -5.21 -8.46 3.67
CA ASP A 187 -6.59 -8.71 4.07
C ASP A 187 -7.49 -7.51 3.73
N GLU A 188 -7.08 -6.30 4.12
CA GLU A 188 -7.79 -5.05 3.79
C GLU A 188 -7.92 -4.85 2.27
N ALA A 189 -6.84 -5.07 1.52
CA ALA A 189 -6.85 -4.96 0.06
C ALA A 189 -7.79 -5.99 -0.59
N GLY A 190 -7.81 -7.22 -0.07
CA GLY A 190 -8.74 -8.26 -0.52
C GLY A 190 -10.20 -7.87 -0.31
N GLU A 191 -10.52 -7.27 0.85
CA GLU A 191 -11.86 -6.73 1.10
C GLU A 191 -12.20 -5.57 0.15
N TRP A 192 -11.27 -4.65 -0.09
CA TRP A 192 -11.48 -3.54 -1.02
C TRP A 192 -11.71 -4.03 -2.45
N HIS A 193 -11.00 -5.06 -2.91
CA HIS A 193 -11.22 -5.64 -4.23
C HIS A 193 -12.60 -6.29 -4.34
N ARG A 194 -13.04 -7.03 -3.31
CA ARG A 194 -14.39 -7.59 -3.26
C ARG A 194 -15.45 -6.50 -3.33
N GLU A 195 -15.33 -5.47 -2.49
CA GLU A 195 -16.27 -4.33 -2.47
C GLU A 195 -16.30 -3.57 -3.80
N LEU A 196 -15.15 -3.42 -4.45
CA LEU A 196 -15.03 -2.83 -5.79
C LEU A 196 -15.83 -3.65 -6.83
N VAL A 197 -15.64 -4.97 -6.86
CA VAL A 197 -16.36 -5.87 -7.80
C VAL A 197 -17.87 -5.76 -7.59
N GLU A 198 -18.32 -5.93 -6.35
CA GLU A 198 -19.74 -5.86 -5.99
C GLU A 198 -20.34 -4.50 -6.39
N SER A 199 -19.58 -3.41 -6.15
CA SER A 199 -19.99 -2.06 -6.56
C SER A 199 -20.14 -1.95 -8.07
N LEU A 200 -19.17 -2.45 -8.84
CA LEU A 200 -19.20 -2.42 -10.31
C LEU A 200 -20.37 -3.23 -10.89
N GLU A 201 -20.62 -4.42 -10.34
CA GLU A 201 -21.74 -5.27 -10.78
C GLU A 201 -23.11 -4.66 -10.48
N SER A 202 -23.19 -3.80 -9.46
CA SER A 202 -24.43 -3.10 -9.11
C SER A 202 -24.78 -1.93 -10.03
N ILE A 203 -23.83 -1.46 -10.86
CA ILE A 203 -24.01 -0.30 -11.75
C ILE A 203 -24.58 -0.76 -13.11
N PRO A 204 -25.82 -0.38 -13.48
CA PRO A 204 -26.52 -0.98 -14.63
C PRO A 204 -25.85 -0.81 -16.01
N ASN A 205 -25.03 0.23 -16.17
CA ASN A 205 -24.35 0.57 -17.41
C ASN A 205 -22.87 0.18 -17.42
N VAL A 206 -22.40 -0.57 -16.41
CA VAL A 206 -21.10 -1.23 -16.42
C VAL A 206 -21.24 -2.59 -17.11
N GLU A 207 -20.44 -2.83 -18.15
CA GLU A 207 -20.39 -4.09 -18.88
C GLU A 207 -19.00 -4.70 -18.77
N PHE A 208 -18.94 -5.94 -18.28
CA PHE A 208 -17.71 -6.74 -18.31
C PHE A 208 -17.55 -7.41 -19.66
N VAL A 209 -16.43 -7.15 -20.32
CA VAL A 209 -16.17 -7.57 -21.70
C VAL A 209 -15.01 -8.56 -21.75
N PRO A 210 -15.17 -9.76 -22.32
CA PRO A 210 -14.04 -10.66 -22.56
C PRO A 210 -13.10 -10.02 -23.57
N LEU A 211 -11.80 -10.14 -23.35
CA LEU A 211 -10.80 -9.76 -24.35
C LEU A 211 -10.78 -10.84 -25.43
N ASN A 212 -10.67 -10.42 -26.69
CA ASN A 212 -10.39 -11.34 -27.78
C ASN A 212 -8.92 -11.76 -27.67
N ASP A 213 -8.68 -12.80 -26.88
CA ASP A 213 -7.41 -13.51 -26.93
C ASP A 213 -7.45 -14.34 -28.23
N GLU A 214 -6.86 -13.80 -29.30
CA GLU A 214 -6.55 -14.66 -30.46
C GLU A 214 -5.77 -15.87 -29.92
N GLU A 215 -6.21 -17.07 -30.30
CA GLU A 215 -5.68 -18.37 -29.84
C GLU A 215 -4.18 -18.51 -30.19
N ASP A 216 -3.31 -17.82 -29.47
CA ASP A 216 -1.87 -18.06 -29.51
C ASP A 216 -1.54 -19.26 -28.62
N ASP A 217 -0.75 -20.17 -29.19
CA ASP A 217 -0.38 -21.50 -28.69
C ASP A 217 -0.26 -21.60 -27.15
N ASP A 218 -0.83 -22.69 -26.61
CA ASP A 218 -1.18 -23.00 -25.21
C ASP A 218 -0.11 -22.79 -24.10
N ASP A 219 1.12 -22.36 -24.40
CA ASP A 219 2.23 -22.31 -23.43
C ASP A 219 2.51 -20.92 -22.81
N HIS A 220 1.89 -19.83 -23.30
CA HIS A 220 2.21 -18.47 -22.82
C HIS A 220 0.99 -17.55 -22.59
N ARG A 221 -0.14 -18.09 -22.10
CA ARG A 221 -1.28 -17.26 -21.63
C ARG A 221 -0.95 -16.48 -20.36
N GLU A 222 0.02 -15.59 -20.43
CA GLU A 222 0.17 -14.52 -19.46
C GLU A 222 -0.85 -13.45 -19.86
N VAL A 223 -2.09 -13.62 -19.40
CA VAL A 223 -3.13 -12.59 -19.55
C VAL A 223 -2.53 -11.30 -19.00
N HIS A 224 -2.21 -10.36 -19.88
CA HIS A 224 -1.66 -9.07 -19.48
C HIS A 224 -2.77 -8.25 -18.84
N TYR A 225 -3.11 -8.57 -17.59
CA TYR A 225 -4.09 -7.84 -16.79
C TYR A 225 -3.78 -6.35 -16.80
N GLY A 226 -2.50 -5.96 -16.77
CA GLY A 226 -2.09 -4.56 -16.84
C GLY A 226 -2.46 -3.82 -18.13
N LEU A 227 -2.74 -4.51 -19.25
CA LEU A 227 -3.04 -3.86 -20.55
C LEU A 227 -4.45 -4.13 -21.06
N GLY A 228 -5.25 -4.94 -20.36
CA GLY A 228 -6.56 -5.36 -20.85
C GLY A 228 -7.48 -4.20 -21.24
N ALA A 229 -7.60 -3.19 -20.38
CA ALA A 229 -8.43 -2.02 -20.67
C ALA A 229 -7.87 -1.19 -21.84
N THR A 230 -6.55 -1.08 -21.94
CA THR A 230 -5.88 -0.37 -23.03
C THR A 230 -6.16 -1.03 -24.38
N LEU A 231 -6.00 -2.36 -24.46
CA LEU A 231 -6.27 -3.12 -25.69
C LEU A 231 -7.74 -3.01 -26.10
N LEU A 232 -8.65 -3.15 -25.13
CA LEU A 232 -10.10 -3.03 -25.36
C LEU A 232 -10.49 -1.61 -25.82
N ALA A 233 -9.88 -0.57 -25.26
CA ALA A 233 -10.10 0.82 -25.66
C ALA A 233 -9.67 1.06 -27.11
N ILE A 234 -8.50 0.54 -27.50
CA ILE A 234 -7.99 0.62 -28.86
C ILE A 234 -8.90 -0.15 -29.83
N GLU A 235 -9.24 -1.40 -29.52
CA GLU A 235 -10.09 -2.25 -30.36
C GLU A 235 -11.46 -1.59 -30.65
N ARG A 236 -12.07 -0.98 -29.63
CA ARG A 236 -13.38 -0.34 -29.74
C ARG A 236 -13.31 1.13 -30.17
N ASN A 237 -12.11 1.69 -30.34
CA ASN A 237 -11.88 3.11 -30.58
C ASN A 237 -12.66 4.00 -29.58
N LEU A 238 -12.53 3.68 -28.29
CA LEU A 238 -13.18 4.38 -27.18
C LEU A 238 -12.14 5.08 -26.29
N PRO A 239 -12.52 6.16 -25.58
CA PRO A 239 -11.68 6.75 -24.56
C PRO A 239 -11.34 5.77 -23.42
N LEU A 240 -10.08 5.78 -23.00
CA LEU A 240 -9.56 5.04 -21.86
C LEU A 240 -9.55 5.91 -20.60
N LEU A 241 -10.24 5.48 -19.56
CA LEU A 241 -10.10 6.01 -18.20
C LEU A 241 -9.10 5.13 -17.44
N ALA A 242 -7.91 5.65 -17.17
CA ALA A 242 -6.85 4.93 -16.46
C ALA A 242 -6.00 5.90 -15.64
N ASP A 243 -5.53 5.52 -14.46
CA ASP A 243 -4.59 6.31 -13.68
C ASP A 243 -3.13 5.91 -13.93
N ASP A 244 -2.92 4.72 -14.49
CA ASP A 244 -1.61 4.27 -14.98
C ASP A 244 -1.21 5.04 -16.25
N ARG A 245 -0.08 5.76 -16.16
CA ARG A 245 0.43 6.58 -17.26
C ARG A 245 0.95 5.78 -18.45
N HIS A 246 1.44 4.56 -18.24
CA HIS A 246 1.84 3.69 -19.34
C HIS A 246 0.62 3.28 -20.15
N CYS A 247 -0.50 2.96 -19.49
CA CYS A 247 -1.77 2.66 -20.15
C CYS A 247 -2.30 3.88 -20.92
N GLN A 248 -2.32 5.06 -20.29
CA GLN A 248 -2.72 6.29 -20.96
C GLN A 248 -1.86 6.58 -22.20
N GLN A 249 -0.53 6.52 -22.07
CA GLN A 249 0.40 6.82 -23.17
C GLN A 249 0.28 5.80 -24.30
N ALA A 250 0.11 4.52 -23.99
CA ALA A 250 -0.09 3.48 -24.99
C ALA A 250 -1.35 3.74 -25.82
N SER A 251 -2.47 4.10 -25.18
CA SER A 251 -3.69 4.50 -25.88
C SER A 251 -3.49 5.75 -26.74
N LEU A 252 -2.92 6.83 -26.16
CA LEU A 252 -2.68 8.11 -26.86
C LEU A 252 -1.77 7.96 -28.09
N ASN A 253 -0.76 7.09 -28.04
CA ASN A 253 0.14 6.85 -29.16
C ASN A 253 -0.59 6.22 -30.38
N VAL A 254 -1.64 5.43 -30.14
CA VAL A 254 -2.36 4.73 -31.21
C VAL A 254 -3.37 5.65 -31.92
N GLY A 255 -4.06 6.54 -31.20
CA GLY A 255 -5.06 7.43 -31.83
C GLY A 255 -4.54 8.83 -32.12
N ALA A 256 -3.27 8.93 -32.54
CA ALA A 256 -2.65 10.16 -32.99
C ALA A 256 -2.69 11.31 -31.95
N HIS A 257 -2.53 10.97 -30.66
CA HIS A 257 -2.41 11.91 -29.55
C HIS A 257 -3.63 12.82 -29.34
N GLN A 258 -4.85 12.35 -29.66
CA GLN A 258 -6.05 13.08 -29.28
C GLN A 258 -6.20 13.10 -27.75
N PRO A 259 -6.27 14.28 -27.09
CA PRO A 259 -6.31 14.37 -25.62
C PRO A 259 -7.49 13.65 -24.99
N THR A 260 -8.57 13.44 -25.74
CA THR A 260 -9.78 12.74 -25.28
C THR A 260 -9.68 11.23 -25.35
N GLN A 261 -8.58 10.67 -25.87
CA GLN A 261 -8.44 9.23 -26.07
C GLN A 261 -8.02 8.50 -24.79
N ALA A 262 -7.32 9.16 -23.87
CA ALA A 262 -7.07 8.63 -22.54
C ALA A 262 -7.00 9.75 -21.51
N PHE A 263 -7.54 9.51 -20.32
CA PHE A 263 -7.55 10.48 -19.22
C PHE A 263 -7.57 9.78 -17.87
N GLY A 264 -7.13 10.50 -16.83
CA GLY A 264 -7.10 10.02 -15.45
C GLY A 264 -8.36 10.36 -14.65
N SER A 265 -8.43 9.81 -13.44
CA SER A 265 -9.49 10.10 -12.48
C SER A 265 -9.54 11.58 -12.10
N ASP A 266 -8.41 12.28 -12.10
CA ASP A 266 -8.31 13.72 -11.85
C ASP A 266 -9.08 14.54 -12.89
N ILE A 267 -8.88 14.25 -14.17
CA ILE A 267 -9.60 14.90 -15.27
C ILE A 267 -11.10 14.59 -15.21
N LEU A 268 -11.46 13.35 -14.85
CA LEU A 268 -12.87 13.00 -14.64
C LEU A 268 -13.48 13.80 -13.48
N ILE A 269 -12.76 13.93 -12.36
CA ILE A 269 -13.23 14.69 -11.20
C ILE A 269 -13.50 16.16 -11.58
N ASP A 270 -12.62 16.79 -12.37
CA ASP A 270 -12.83 18.15 -12.87
C ASP A 270 -14.08 18.24 -13.76
N ALA A 271 -14.28 17.25 -14.64
CA ALA A 271 -15.47 17.18 -15.48
C ALA A 271 -16.76 16.99 -14.67
N LEU A 272 -16.72 16.19 -13.60
CA LEU A 272 -17.84 16.00 -12.68
C LEU A 272 -18.18 17.27 -11.91
N ALA A 273 -17.18 18.05 -11.50
CA ALA A 273 -17.37 19.33 -10.83
C ALA A 273 -18.02 20.36 -11.77
N THR A 274 -17.51 20.45 -13.00
CA THR A 274 -18.08 21.32 -14.05
C THR A 274 -19.51 20.93 -14.39
N GLY A 275 -19.79 19.63 -14.43
CA GLY A 275 -21.12 19.06 -14.65
C GLY A 275 -22.07 19.13 -13.45
N THR A 276 -21.67 19.74 -12.33
CA THR A 276 -22.42 19.83 -11.06
C THR A 276 -22.75 18.50 -10.39
N ALA A 277 -22.13 17.40 -10.83
CA ALA A 277 -22.30 16.07 -10.23
C ALA A 277 -21.59 15.95 -8.88
N VAL A 278 -20.57 16.78 -8.65
CA VAL A 278 -19.93 16.97 -7.34
C VAL A 278 -19.88 18.46 -7.01
N THR A 279 -19.97 18.79 -5.73
CA THR A 279 -19.82 20.18 -5.26
C THR A 279 -18.35 20.63 -5.35
N GLN A 280 -18.13 21.94 -5.40
CA GLN A 280 -16.78 22.52 -5.35
C GLN A 280 -15.99 22.08 -4.09
N ASP A 281 -16.67 21.88 -2.97
CA ASP A 281 -16.04 21.36 -1.77
C ASP A 281 -15.61 19.89 -1.91
N GLN A 282 -16.48 19.05 -2.46
CA GLN A 282 -16.14 17.64 -2.73
C GLN A 282 -15.00 17.53 -3.74
N HIS A 283 -15.02 18.35 -4.79
CA HIS A 283 -13.96 18.44 -5.79
C HIS A 283 -12.60 18.71 -5.14
N ALA A 284 -12.51 19.76 -4.31
CA ALA A 284 -11.30 20.07 -3.57
C ALA A 284 -10.85 18.93 -2.64
N ASP A 285 -11.79 18.26 -1.96
CA ASP A 285 -11.47 17.13 -1.09
C ASP A 285 -10.94 15.91 -1.86
N TYR A 286 -11.50 15.62 -3.03
CA TYR A 286 -11.03 14.53 -3.87
C TYR A 286 -9.63 14.78 -4.40
N LEU A 287 -9.35 15.98 -4.94
CA LEU A 287 -8.01 16.33 -5.42
C LEU A 287 -6.97 16.30 -4.29
N LEU A 288 -7.32 16.83 -3.12
CA LEU A 288 -6.44 16.77 -1.95
C LEU A 288 -6.17 15.33 -1.51
N ARG A 289 -7.17 14.45 -1.63
CA ARG A 289 -7.01 13.02 -1.33
C ARG A 289 -6.11 12.31 -2.33
N LEU A 290 -6.22 12.62 -3.62
CA LEU A 290 -5.28 12.11 -4.63
C LEU A 290 -3.85 12.59 -4.37
N ILE A 291 -3.66 13.86 -4.02
CA ILE A 291 -2.36 14.41 -3.59
C ILE A 291 -1.79 13.65 -2.40
N ARG A 292 -2.61 13.34 -1.39
CA ARG A 292 -2.21 12.55 -0.21
C ARG A 292 -1.83 11.11 -0.55
N TRP A 293 -2.50 10.53 -1.54
CA TRP A 293 -2.14 9.23 -2.11
C TRP A 293 -0.91 9.30 -3.02
N ARG A 294 -0.28 10.48 -3.16
CA ARG A 294 0.94 10.72 -3.92
C ARG A 294 0.82 10.39 -5.40
N TYR A 295 -0.37 10.54 -5.95
CA TYR A 295 -0.53 10.63 -7.40
C TYR A 295 0.33 11.78 -7.88
N LYS A 296 1.28 11.56 -8.79
CA LYS A 296 2.26 12.58 -9.19
C LYS A 296 1.73 13.46 -10.32
N PHE A 297 2.17 14.72 -10.30
CA PHE A 297 1.88 15.74 -11.30
C PHE A 297 0.37 15.97 -11.55
N LEU A 298 -0.38 15.99 -10.45
CA LEU A 298 -1.75 16.48 -10.41
C LEU A 298 -1.74 18.00 -10.24
N PHE A 299 -2.59 18.68 -10.99
CA PHE A 299 -2.68 20.14 -10.96
C PHE A 299 -4.10 20.53 -10.54
N PRO A 300 -4.33 20.88 -9.25
CA PRO A 300 -5.64 21.32 -8.83
C PRO A 300 -6.07 22.57 -9.58
N SER A 301 -7.33 22.64 -10.02
CA SER A 301 -7.86 23.84 -10.66
C SER A 301 -7.86 25.04 -9.68
N SER A 302 -7.87 26.26 -10.23
CA SER A 302 -7.98 27.48 -9.42
C SER A 302 -9.23 27.48 -8.55
N ASP A 303 -10.34 26.94 -9.04
CA ASP A 303 -11.60 26.80 -8.29
C ASP A 303 -11.43 25.88 -7.07
N ALA A 304 -10.69 24.77 -7.22
CA ALA A 304 -10.38 23.87 -6.11
C ALA A 304 -9.47 24.56 -5.08
N LEU A 305 -8.47 25.34 -5.52
CA LEU A 305 -7.63 26.14 -4.63
C LEU A 305 -8.46 27.20 -3.88
N LEU A 306 -9.40 27.86 -4.56
CA LEU A 306 -10.31 28.84 -3.97
C LEU A 306 -11.23 28.21 -2.92
N ALA A 307 -11.78 27.03 -3.21
CA ALA A 307 -12.56 26.25 -2.25
C ALA A 307 -11.71 25.90 -1.01
N MET A 308 -10.47 25.42 -1.19
CA MET A 308 -9.55 25.12 -0.08
C MET A 308 -9.21 26.36 0.76
N ALA A 309 -8.97 27.51 0.13
CA ALA A 309 -8.67 28.77 0.80
C ALA A 309 -9.84 29.22 1.69
N SER A 310 -11.06 29.11 1.17
CA SER A 310 -12.28 29.59 1.84
C SER A 310 -12.57 28.90 3.18
N ARG A 311 -12.00 27.70 3.39
CA ARG A 311 -12.17 26.88 4.61
C ARG A 311 -11.32 27.36 5.80
N PHE A 312 -10.25 28.12 5.56
CA PHE A 312 -9.27 28.49 6.59
C PHE A 312 -9.04 30.00 6.68
N LYS A 313 -10.10 30.74 7.01
CA LYS A 313 -10.02 32.20 7.19
C LYS A 313 -9.11 32.62 8.35
N GLN A 314 -9.03 31.82 9.41
CA GLN A 314 -8.11 32.04 10.52
C GLN A 314 -6.81 31.30 10.27
N GLY A 315 -5.79 32.01 9.76
CA GLY A 315 -4.45 31.45 9.52
C GLY A 315 -4.20 31.08 8.06
N LEU A 316 -4.31 32.07 7.18
CA LEU A 316 -4.00 31.94 5.76
C LEU A 316 -2.55 31.47 5.53
N PRO A 317 -2.28 30.77 4.40
CA PRO A 317 -3.23 30.30 3.38
C PRO A 317 -4.07 29.08 3.82
N GLY A 318 -3.95 28.63 5.07
CA GLY A 318 -4.56 27.39 5.55
C GLY A 318 -3.72 26.15 5.29
N ARG A 319 -4.06 25.05 5.96
CA ARG A 319 -3.27 23.81 5.91
C ARG A 319 -3.33 23.11 4.54
N HIS A 320 -4.49 23.14 3.86
CA HIS A 320 -4.67 22.43 2.58
C HIS A 320 -3.84 23.08 1.47
N LEU A 321 -3.83 24.41 1.38
CA LEU A 321 -2.99 25.11 0.41
C LEU A 321 -1.49 24.93 0.66
N ARG A 322 -1.07 24.86 1.94
CA ARG A 322 0.34 24.51 2.27
C ARG A 322 0.69 23.10 1.81
N GLU A 323 -0.23 22.15 1.99
CA GLU A 323 -0.05 20.76 1.56
C GLU A 323 0.07 20.66 0.03
N VAL A 324 -0.79 21.36 -0.72
CA VAL A 324 -0.70 21.45 -2.18
C VAL A 324 0.63 22.07 -2.61
N ALA A 325 1.06 23.17 -1.98
CA ALA A 325 2.33 23.80 -2.34
C ALA A 325 3.55 22.90 -2.10
N VAL A 326 3.60 22.17 -0.98
CA VAL A 326 4.67 21.19 -0.72
C VAL A 326 4.63 20.09 -1.78
N TYR A 327 3.45 19.54 -2.06
CA TYR A 327 3.28 18.53 -3.10
C TYR A 327 3.75 19.01 -4.48
N MET A 328 3.41 20.24 -4.89
CA MET A 328 3.83 20.81 -6.16
C MET A 328 5.34 21.01 -6.22
N GLN A 329 5.96 21.50 -5.13
CA GLN A 329 7.42 21.62 -5.05
C GLN A 329 8.11 20.26 -5.18
N ASP A 330 7.58 19.23 -4.53
CA ASP A 330 8.13 17.87 -4.62
C ASP A 330 7.98 17.29 -6.02
N CYS A 331 6.83 17.49 -6.68
CA CYS A 331 6.63 17.08 -8.06
C CYS A 331 7.58 17.78 -9.04
N LEU A 332 7.73 19.11 -8.93
CA LEU A 332 8.58 19.88 -9.83
C LEU A 332 10.09 19.65 -9.59
N ARG A 333 10.48 19.06 -8.45
CA ARG A 333 11.85 18.62 -8.17
C ARG A 333 12.18 17.24 -8.72
N ASP A 334 11.21 16.53 -9.29
CA ASP A 334 11.43 15.20 -9.86
C ASP A 334 12.36 15.29 -11.08
N ILE A 335 13.56 14.72 -10.95
CA ILE A 335 14.60 14.73 -12.00
C ILE A 335 14.11 14.06 -13.30
N GLY A 336 13.13 13.16 -13.23
CA GLY A 336 12.55 12.49 -14.38
C GLY A 336 11.85 13.45 -15.35
N LEU A 337 11.33 14.58 -14.86
CA LEU A 337 10.67 15.60 -15.70
C LEU A 337 11.63 16.35 -16.64
N TYR A 338 12.93 16.30 -16.37
CA TYR A 338 13.96 16.97 -17.16
C TYR A 338 14.61 16.05 -18.20
N GLY A 339 14.43 14.73 -18.07
CA GLY A 339 15.10 13.72 -18.91
C GLY A 339 14.39 13.43 -20.24
N GLY A 340 13.12 13.82 -20.39
CA GLY A 340 12.31 13.59 -21.59
C GLY A 340 11.90 14.90 -22.27
N LEU A 341 11.95 14.93 -23.60
CA LEU A 341 11.43 16.02 -24.41
C LEU A 341 10.02 15.66 -24.90
N GLU A 342 9.07 16.57 -24.69
CA GLU A 342 7.75 16.47 -25.29
C GLU A 342 7.87 16.58 -26.82
N GLN A 343 6.98 15.90 -27.54
CA GLN A 343 6.92 15.93 -29.00
C GLN A 343 6.26 17.22 -29.54
N VAL A 344 6.82 18.36 -29.16
CA VAL A 344 6.45 19.70 -29.65
C VAL A 344 7.61 20.28 -30.47
N ASP A 345 7.38 21.34 -31.26
CA ASP A 345 8.41 22.00 -32.07
C ASP A 345 8.56 23.49 -31.66
N PRO A 346 9.68 23.89 -31.02
CA PRO A 346 10.83 23.07 -30.65
C PRO A 346 10.53 22.15 -29.46
N PRO A 347 11.20 20.99 -29.33
CA PRO A 347 10.97 20.07 -28.20
C PRO A 347 11.24 20.74 -26.85
N THR A 348 10.28 20.65 -25.93
CA THR A 348 10.39 21.23 -24.58
C THR A 348 10.43 20.15 -23.51
N PRO A 349 11.20 20.31 -22.42
CA PRO A 349 11.14 19.40 -21.29
C PRO A 349 9.75 19.40 -20.63
N MET A 350 9.27 18.24 -20.18
CA MET A 350 8.01 18.13 -19.43
C MET A 350 8.00 19.02 -18.18
N ALA A 351 9.16 19.21 -17.53
CA ALA A 351 9.31 20.11 -16.39
C ALA A 351 8.86 21.55 -16.69
N LEU A 352 9.19 22.07 -17.88
CA LEU A 352 8.84 23.44 -18.25
C LEU A 352 7.32 23.57 -18.48
N LYS A 353 6.71 22.56 -19.09
CA LYS A 353 5.26 22.49 -19.29
C LYS A 353 4.53 22.45 -17.94
N ALA A 354 4.94 21.54 -17.06
CA ALA A 354 4.40 21.41 -15.71
C ALA A 354 4.54 22.72 -14.89
N PHE A 355 5.70 23.36 -14.96
CA PHE A 355 5.94 24.63 -14.27
C PHE A 355 5.05 25.76 -14.81
N THR A 356 4.92 25.85 -16.14
CA THR A 356 4.07 26.87 -16.79
C THR A 356 2.60 26.67 -16.43
N GLU A 357 2.12 25.42 -16.45
CA GLU A 357 0.76 25.07 -16.06
C GLU A 357 0.47 25.48 -14.61
N TRP A 358 1.39 25.15 -13.69
CA TRP A 358 1.25 25.54 -12.30
C TRP A 358 1.21 27.07 -12.11
N ILE A 359 2.06 27.83 -12.82
CA ILE A 359 2.02 29.29 -12.77
C ILE A 359 0.68 29.82 -13.23
N ASN A 360 0.13 29.30 -14.33
CA ASN A 360 -1.15 29.74 -14.86
C ASN A 360 -2.28 29.52 -13.86
N ILE A 361 -2.33 28.33 -13.25
CA ILE A 361 -3.31 27.99 -12.20
C ILE A 361 -3.19 28.94 -11.01
N VAL A 362 -1.97 29.22 -10.54
CA VAL A 362 -1.73 30.13 -9.42
C VAL A 362 -2.14 31.57 -9.79
N ALA A 363 -1.84 32.02 -11.00
CA ALA A 363 -2.25 33.34 -11.48
C ALA A 363 -3.78 33.46 -11.52
N ASP A 364 -4.48 32.47 -12.07
CA ASP A 364 -5.94 32.42 -12.11
C ASP A 364 -6.53 32.39 -10.70
N PHE A 365 -5.98 31.58 -9.79
CA PHE A 365 -6.37 31.56 -8.39
C PHE A 365 -6.23 32.93 -7.71
N VAL A 366 -5.11 33.61 -7.91
CA VAL A 366 -4.90 34.96 -7.37
C VAL A 366 -5.95 35.92 -7.90
N VAL A 367 -6.20 35.92 -9.21
CA VAL A 367 -7.26 36.76 -9.80
C VAL A 367 -8.60 36.43 -9.15
N GLN A 368 -9.00 35.16 -9.09
CA GLN A 368 -10.28 34.75 -8.52
C GLN A 368 -10.48 35.22 -7.07
N ILE A 369 -9.45 35.13 -6.22
CA ILE A 369 -9.55 35.59 -4.81
C ILE A 369 -9.94 37.07 -4.72
N TRP A 370 -9.37 37.93 -5.58
CA TRP A 370 -9.66 39.37 -5.57
C TRP A 370 -11.08 39.71 -6.06
N TRP A 371 -11.73 38.79 -6.76
CA TRP A 371 -13.11 38.94 -7.27
C TRP A 371 -14.14 38.18 -6.43
N ASP A 372 -13.72 37.47 -5.39
CA ASP A 372 -14.60 36.64 -4.59
C ASP A 372 -14.96 37.32 -3.26
N ASP A 373 -16.24 37.72 -3.15
CA ASP A 373 -16.82 38.40 -1.97
C ASP A 373 -16.68 37.61 -0.66
N ARG A 374 -16.31 36.33 -0.72
CA ARG A 374 -16.00 35.53 0.47
C ARG A 374 -14.72 35.99 1.16
N PHE A 375 -13.81 36.70 0.49
CA PHE A 375 -12.53 37.16 1.04
C PHE A 375 -12.53 38.69 1.19
N CYS A 376 -12.02 39.19 2.32
CA CYS A 376 -11.76 40.62 2.45
C CYS A 376 -10.41 41.01 1.80
N GLU A 377 -10.18 42.31 1.62
CA GLU A 377 -8.96 42.84 1.00
C GLU A 377 -7.67 42.37 1.70
N ASP A 378 -7.67 42.32 3.04
CA ASP A 378 -6.52 41.84 3.82
C ASP A 378 -6.23 40.35 3.58
N GLU A 379 -7.29 39.52 3.53
CA GLU A 379 -7.19 38.08 3.25
C GLU A 379 -6.68 37.84 1.82
N ALA A 380 -7.21 38.57 0.84
CA ALA A 380 -6.78 38.50 -0.56
C ALA A 380 -5.31 38.91 -0.74
N ALA A 381 -4.88 39.99 -0.08
CA ALA A 381 -3.51 40.44 -0.10
C ALA A 381 -2.55 39.44 0.56
N GLU A 382 -2.96 38.79 1.65
CA GLU A 382 -2.15 37.75 2.31
C GLU A 382 -1.99 36.50 1.43
N LEU A 383 -3.09 36.00 0.85
CA LEU A 383 -3.06 34.86 -0.08
C LEU A 383 -2.21 35.16 -1.33
N THR A 384 -2.31 36.38 -1.88
CA THR A 384 -1.48 36.82 -3.01
C THR A 384 0.00 36.81 -2.64
N ARG A 385 0.38 37.35 -1.47
CA ARG A 385 1.77 37.33 -0.98
C ARG A 385 2.29 35.91 -0.78
N TRP A 386 1.43 34.98 -0.35
CA TRP A 386 1.79 33.58 -0.22
C TRP A 386 2.01 32.92 -1.58
N ALA A 387 1.10 33.13 -2.54
CA ALA A 387 1.14 32.50 -3.85
C ALA A 387 2.36 32.89 -4.70
N VAL A 388 2.87 34.12 -4.52
CA VAL A 388 4.02 34.66 -5.29
C VAL A 388 5.38 34.30 -4.67
N ARG A 389 5.40 33.78 -3.43
CA ARG A 389 6.62 33.37 -2.72
C ARG A 389 6.91 31.89 -2.94
#